data_AF-A0A7C9EQX2-F1
#
_entry.id   AF-A0A7C9EQX2-F1
#
_cell.length_a   1.000
_cell.length_b   1.000
_cell.length_c   1.000
_cell.angle_alpha   90.00
_cell.angle_beta   90.00
_cell.angle_gamma   90.00
#
_symmetry.space_group_name_H-M   'P 1'
#
loop_
_entity.id
_entity.type
_entity.pdbx_description
1 polymer ?
#
loop_
_entity_poly.entity_id
_entity_poly.type
_entity_poly.pdbx_seq_one_letter_code
_entity_poly.pdbx_strand_id
1 'polypeptide(L)'
;RVVIKVKAGIYTEKVNIPPLKSFISIEGEGADNTIVQWGDTADTIGPNGKPLGTFNSATFAVNSPYFMAQNITFKNTTPVPPPGAVGKQAVAFRISADTAAFVGCKFLG
;
A
#
# COMPACT_ATOMS: atom_id res chain seq x y z
N ARG A 1 -16.59 -9.41 -9.77
CA ARG A 1 -15.91 -8.96 -8.52
C ARG A 1 -15.16 -10.14 -7.94
N VAL A 2 -13.93 -9.94 -7.48
CA VAL A 2 -13.10 -10.96 -6.82
C VAL A 2 -12.81 -10.51 -5.39
N VAL A 3 -13.09 -11.38 -4.42
CA VAL A 3 -12.88 -11.11 -3.00
C VAL A 3 -11.71 -11.95 -2.51
N ILE A 4 -10.72 -11.30 -1.91
CA ILE A 4 -9.53 -11.92 -1.36
C ILE A 4 -9.60 -11.74 0.16
N LYS A 5 -9.75 -12.87 0.86
CA LYS A 5 -9.75 -12.91 2.32
C LYS A 5 -8.33 -13.11 2.82
N VAL A 6 -7.86 -12.20 3.66
CA VAL A 6 -6.51 -12.18 4.22
C VAL A 6 -6.61 -12.52 5.69
N LYS A 7 -5.95 -13.60 6.10
CA LYS A 7 -5.93 -14.04 7.50
C LYS A 7 -5.17 -13.04 8.38
N ALA A 8 -5.39 -13.10 9.69
CA ALA A 8 -4.56 -12.37 10.64
C ALA A 8 -3.07 -12.72 10.44
N GLY A 9 -2.22 -11.69 10.40
CA GLY A 9 -0.80 -11.82 10.13
C GLY A 9 -0.15 -10.51 9.66
N ILE A 10 1.17 -10.49 9.71
CA ILE A 10 2.00 -9.43 9.13
C ILE A 10 2.58 -9.95 7.81
N TYR A 11 2.18 -9.33 6.73
CA TYR A 11 2.58 -9.62 5.36
C TYR A 11 3.62 -8.58 4.93
N THR A 12 4.89 -8.97 4.87
CA THR A 12 5.97 -8.07 4.43
C THR A 12 6.18 -8.25 2.94
N GLU A 13 5.39 -7.54 2.15
CA GLU A 13 5.37 -7.63 0.69
C GLU A 13 4.92 -6.32 0.07
N LYS A 14 5.34 -6.11 -1.18
CA LYS A 14 4.93 -4.97 -2.00
C LYS A 14 3.87 -5.42 -3.00
N VAL A 15 2.70 -4.80 -2.97
CA VAL A 15 1.54 -5.22 -3.77
C VAL A 15 1.20 -4.19 -4.83
N ASN A 16 0.95 -4.65 -6.06
CA ASN A 16 0.49 -3.82 -7.16
C ASN A 16 -0.70 -4.45 -7.88
N ILE A 17 -1.87 -3.81 -7.80
CA ILE A 17 -3.06 -4.18 -8.57
C ILE A 17 -3.00 -3.43 -9.91
N PRO A 18 -2.81 -4.15 -11.04
CA PRO A 18 -2.68 -3.54 -12.35
C PRO A 18 -4.02 -2.99 -12.87
N PRO A 19 -4.01 -2.06 -13.84
CA PRO A 19 -5.22 -1.36 -14.29
C PRO A 19 -6.34 -2.26 -14.81
N LEU A 20 -6.00 -3.40 -15.40
CA LEU A 20 -6.95 -4.34 -15.99
C LEU A 20 -7.64 -5.26 -14.98
N LYS A 21 -7.34 -5.13 -13.67
CA LYS A 21 -7.92 -5.95 -12.60
C LYS A 21 -8.94 -5.16 -11.76
N SER A 22 -10.02 -4.70 -12.38
CA SER A 22 -11.13 -4.02 -11.70
C SER A 22 -11.89 -4.93 -10.74
N PHE A 23 -12.63 -4.33 -9.79
CA PHE A 23 -13.51 -5.03 -8.85
C PHE A 23 -12.79 -6.04 -7.92
N ILE A 24 -11.60 -5.68 -7.45
CA ILE A 24 -10.89 -6.42 -6.38
C ILE A 24 -11.37 -5.92 -5.02
N SER A 25 -11.64 -6.85 -4.10
CA SER A 25 -11.92 -6.56 -2.69
C SER A 25 -10.93 -7.31 -1.80
N ILE A 26 -10.34 -6.60 -0.84
CA ILE A 26 -9.46 -7.17 0.18
C ILE A 26 -10.18 -7.11 1.53
N GLU A 27 -10.30 -8.24 2.20
CA GLU A 27 -10.96 -8.37 3.50
C GLU A 27 -10.01 -9.00 4.52
N GLY A 28 -9.56 -8.22 5.50
CA GLY A 28 -8.75 -8.70 6.62
C GLY A 28 -9.59 -9.21 7.80
N GLU A 29 -8.94 -9.90 8.74
CA GLU A 29 -9.54 -10.39 10.00
C GLU A 29 -9.44 -9.36 11.14
N GLY A 30 -9.31 -8.07 10.80
CA GLY A 30 -9.22 -6.96 11.73
C GLY A 30 -8.00 -6.10 11.45
N ALA A 31 -8.15 -4.76 11.44
CA ALA A 31 -7.05 -3.88 11.07
C ALA A 31 -5.84 -3.96 12.04
N ASP A 32 -6.07 -4.30 13.30
CA ASP A 32 -4.98 -4.53 14.26
C ASP A 32 -4.26 -5.86 14.06
N ASN A 33 -4.88 -6.81 13.36
CA ASN A 33 -4.41 -8.18 13.23
C ASN A 33 -3.90 -8.51 11.82
N THR A 34 -4.39 -7.83 10.80
CA THR A 34 -4.01 -8.04 9.39
C THR A 34 -3.29 -6.81 8.85
N ILE A 35 -1.99 -6.94 8.61
CA ILE A 35 -1.11 -5.82 8.23
C ILE A 35 -0.32 -6.21 6.98
N VAL A 36 -0.41 -5.40 5.93
CA VAL A 36 0.52 -5.45 4.80
C VAL A 36 1.53 -4.32 4.95
N GLN A 37 2.82 -4.64 4.90
CA GLN A 37 3.89 -3.68 5.14
C GLN A 37 5.05 -3.79 4.16
N TRP A 38 5.67 -2.65 3.86
CA TRP A 38 6.90 -2.52 3.09
C TRP A 38 7.68 -1.28 3.55
N GLY A 39 8.92 -1.10 3.09
CA GLY A 39 9.85 -0.08 3.63
C GLY A 39 10.55 0.78 2.58
N ASP A 40 9.89 1.06 1.45
CA ASP A 40 10.48 1.91 0.41
C ASP A 40 10.26 3.39 0.70
N THR A 41 11.25 4.19 0.35
CA THR A 41 11.17 5.64 0.25
C THR A 41 11.26 6.08 -1.21
N ALA A 42 10.99 7.35 -1.48
CA ALA A 42 11.24 7.94 -2.80
C ALA A 42 12.72 7.81 -3.22
N ASP A 43 13.66 7.80 -2.27
CA ASP A 43 15.09 7.62 -2.49
C ASP A 43 15.54 6.15 -2.65
N THR A 44 14.69 5.17 -2.34
CA THR A 44 15.08 3.76 -2.50
C THR A 44 15.48 3.51 -3.95
N ILE A 45 16.63 2.87 -4.18
CA ILE A 45 17.11 2.58 -5.53
C ILE A 45 16.32 1.42 -6.11
N GLY A 46 15.62 1.68 -7.20
CA GLY A 46 14.85 0.69 -7.93
C GLY A 46 15.71 -0.18 -8.87
N PRO A 47 15.10 -1.17 -9.54
CA PRO A 47 15.80 -2.11 -10.41
C PRO A 47 16.50 -1.47 -11.62
N ASN A 48 16.11 -0.26 -12.00
CA ASN A 48 16.72 0.52 -13.08
C ASN A 48 17.92 1.36 -12.62
N GLY A 49 18.39 1.19 -11.37
CA GLY A 49 19.49 1.95 -10.79
C GLY A 49 19.15 3.41 -10.44
N LYS A 50 17.87 3.78 -10.46
CA LYS A 50 17.40 5.14 -10.16
C LYS A 50 16.50 5.14 -8.91
N PRO A 51 16.37 6.28 -8.19
CA PRO A 51 15.39 6.42 -7.12
C PRO A 51 13.98 6.05 -7.60
N LEU A 52 13.24 5.33 -6.76
CA LEU A 52 11.86 4.92 -7.05
C LEU A 52 10.93 6.14 -7.26
N GLY A 53 11.21 7.24 -6.57
CA GLY A 53 10.31 8.38 -6.44
C GLY A 53 9.09 8.06 -5.58
N THR A 54 8.36 9.10 -5.17
CA THR A 54 7.20 8.97 -4.29
C THR A 54 6.17 7.99 -4.84
N PHE A 55 5.90 8.03 -6.14
CA PHE A 55 4.91 7.18 -6.79
C PHE A 55 5.22 5.68 -6.61
N ASN A 56 6.47 5.26 -6.80
CA ASN A 56 6.84 3.85 -6.69
C ASN A 56 7.25 3.45 -5.27
N SER A 57 7.27 4.36 -4.29
CA SER A 57 7.51 4.02 -2.87
C SER A 57 6.34 3.30 -2.20
N ALA A 58 5.17 3.23 -2.86
CA ALA A 58 3.95 2.67 -2.28
C ALA A 58 4.10 1.20 -1.86
N THR A 59 3.78 0.88 -0.59
CA THR A 59 3.63 -0.51 -0.11
C THR A 59 2.53 -1.24 -0.88
N PHE A 60 1.37 -0.60 -1.03
CA PHE A 60 0.22 -1.16 -1.72
C PHE A 60 -0.29 -0.15 -2.77
N ALA A 61 -0.15 -0.51 -4.04
CA ALA A 61 -0.56 0.32 -5.17
C ALA A 61 -1.77 -0.29 -5.90
N VAL A 62 -2.80 0.52 -6.13
CA VAL A 62 -4.02 0.14 -6.85
C VAL A 62 -4.21 1.04 -8.04
N ASN A 63 -4.29 0.46 -9.24
CA ASN A 63 -4.43 1.21 -10.50
C ASN A 63 -5.74 0.89 -11.22
N SER A 64 -6.70 0.25 -10.55
CA SER A 64 -7.94 -0.27 -11.13
C SER A 64 -9.18 0.23 -10.39
N PRO A 65 -10.29 0.53 -11.09
CA PRO A 65 -11.50 1.07 -10.46
C PRO A 65 -12.26 0.03 -9.63
N TYR A 66 -13.16 0.52 -8.77
CA TYR A 66 -14.04 -0.28 -7.91
C TYR A 66 -13.31 -1.16 -6.89
N PHE A 67 -12.11 -0.74 -6.47
CA PHE A 67 -11.35 -1.40 -5.42
C PHE A 67 -12.02 -1.23 -4.05
N MET A 68 -12.03 -2.28 -3.24
CA MET A 68 -12.48 -2.20 -1.85
C MET A 68 -11.45 -2.80 -0.91
N ALA A 69 -11.26 -2.17 0.24
CA ALA A 69 -10.50 -2.76 1.34
C ALA A 69 -11.31 -2.66 2.64
N GLN A 70 -11.28 -3.72 3.43
CA GLN A 70 -11.96 -3.79 4.72
C GLN A 70 -11.06 -4.44 5.78
N ASN A 71 -11.08 -3.88 6.99
CA ASN A 71 -10.49 -4.47 8.20
C ASN A 71 -9.02 -4.90 8.04
N ILE A 72 -8.21 -4.06 7.38
CA ILE A 72 -6.79 -4.31 7.09
C ILE A 72 -5.95 -3.04 7.26
N THR A 73 -4.70 -3.20 7.68
CA THR A 73 -3.72 -2.11 7.77
C THR A 73 -2.77 -2.13 6.59
N PHE A 74 -2.54 -0.96 5.99
CA PHE A 74 -1.48 -0.72 5.02
C PHE A 74 -0.40 0.13 5.68
N LYS A 75 0.84 -0.35 5.68
CA LYS A 75 1.95 0.28 6.41
C LYS A 75 3.17 0.50 5.52
N ASN A 76 3.74 1.70 5.56
CA ASN A 76 5.14 1.89 5.24
C ASN A 76 5.95 1.87 6.55
N THR A 77 7.01 1.06 6.61
CA THR A 77 7.82 0.86 7.83
C THR A 77 8.96 1.86 7.97
N THR A 78 9.15 2.73 6.98
CA THR A 78 10.20 3.76 7.01
C THR A 78 10.04 4.62 8.27
N PRO A 79 11.14 4.86 9.03
CA PRO A 79 11.09 5.74 10.20
C PRO A 79 10.88 7.20 9.80
N VAL A 80 10.34 7.98 10.73
CA VAL A 80 10.18 9.43 10.54
C VAL A 80 11.54 10.06 10.21
N PRO A 81 11.66 10.77 9.07
CA PRO A 81 12.93 11.35 8.68
C PRO A 81 13.24 12.61 9.50
N PRO A 82 14.53 13.02 9.57
CA PRO A 82 14.86 14.30 10.19
C PRO A 82 14.24 15.46 9.41
N PRO A 83 13.94 16.60 10.07
CA PRO A 83 13.43 17.79 9.41
C PRO A 83 14.33 18.21 8.23
N GLY A 84 13.71 18.53 7.09
CA GLY A 84 14.43 18.96 5.88
C GLY A 84 15.01 17.84 5.03
N ALA A 85 14.83 16.56 5.40
CA ALA A 85 15.28 15.45 4.56
C ALA A 85 14.53 15.41 3.22
N VAL A 86 15.29 15.23 2.13
CA VAL A 86 14.77 15.08 0.77
C VAL A 86 14.58 13.59 0.46
N GLY A 87 13.56 13.25 -0.33
CA GLY A 87 13.35 11.90 -0.85
C GLY A 87 12.89 10.86 0.17
N LYS A 88 12.46 11.30 1.36
CA LYS A 88 12.00 10.42 2.45
C LYS A 88 10.50 10.16 2.46
N GLN A 89 9.78 10.59 1.42
CA GLN A 89 8.38 10.23 1.25
C GLN A 89 8.27 8.70 1.17
N ALA A 90 7.39 8.13 1.99
CA ALA A 90 7.27 6.69 2.18
C ALA A 90 5.78 6.31 2.15
N VAL A 91 5.27 5.99 0.96
CA VAL A 91 3.83 5.84 0.75
C VAL A 91 3.34 4.49 1.30
N ALA A 92 2.38 4.51 2.22
CA ALA A 92 1.75 3.28 2.72
C ALA A 92 0.73 2.70 1.73
N PHE A 93 -0.02 3.56 1.05
CA PHE A 93 -1.04 3.13 0.10
C PHE A 93 -1.22 4.18 -1.01
N ARG A 94 -1.40 3.72 -2.25
CA ARG A 94 -1.71 4.57 -3.41
C ARG A 94 -2.92 4.02 -4.17
N ILE A 95 -3.92 4.87 -4.40
CA ILE A 95 -5.02 4.63 -5.36
C ILE A 95 -4.83 5.53 -6.57
N SER A 96 -4.94 4.96 -7.76
CA SER A 96 -4.83 5.63 -9.06
C SER A 96 -5.98 5.19 -9.96
N ALA A 97 -7.20 5.24 -9.44
CA ALA A 97 -8.44 4.90 -10.12
C ALA A 97 -9.67 5.41 -9.35
N ASP A 98 -10.85 5.27 -9.94
CA ASP A 98 -12.11 5.77 -9.38
C ASP A 98 -12.90 4.74 -8.56
N THR A 99 -13.81 5.23 -7.72
CA THR A 99 -14.80 4.42 -6.97
C THR A 99 -14.15 3.43 -6.00
N ALA A 100 -13.05 3.82 -5.36
CA ALA A 100 -12.45 3.02 -4.28
C ALA A 100 -13.20 3.24 -2.96
N ALA A 101 -13.31 2.19 -2.14
CA ALA A 101 -13.89 2.28 -0.79
C ALA A 101 -13.00 1.59 0.26
N PHE A 102 -12.94 2.19 1.45
CA PHE A 102 -12.13 1.72 2.56
C PHE A 102 -12.97 1.72 3.83
N VAL A 103 -13.08 0.58 4.52
CA VAL A 103 -13.94 0.43 5.70
C VAL A 103 -13.17 -0.23 6.83
N GLY A 104 -12.99 0.48 7.94
CA GLY A 104 -12.24 -0.06 9.09
C GLY A 104 -10.77 -0.35 8.77
N CYS A 105 -10.17 0.36 7.81
CA CYS A 105 -8.75 0.23 7.48
C CYS A 105 -7.89 1.21 8.27
N LYS A 106 -6.59 0.90 8.42
CA LYS A 106 -5.58 1.85 8.91
C LYS A 106 -4.52 2.08 7.84
N PHE A 107 -4.01 3.31 7.77
CA PHE A 107 -2.92 3.70 6.88
C PHE A 107 -1.82 4.31 7.72
N LEU A 108 -0.64 3.67 7.76
CA LEU A 108 0.46 4.04 8.63
C LEU A 108 1.70 4.34 7.78
N GLY A 109 2.25 5.54 7.85
CA GLY A 109 3.46 5.94 7.12
C GLY A 109 4.09 7.19 7.71
#